data_AF-A0AAV5YLJ7-F1
#
_entry.id   AF-A0AAV5YLJ7-F1
#
_cell.length_a   1.000
_cell.length_b   1.000
_cell.length_c   1.000
_cell.angle_alpha   90.00
_cell.angle_beta   90.00
_cell.angle_gamma   90.00
#
_symmetry.space_group_name_H-M   'P 1'
#
loop_
_entity.id
_entity.type
_entity.pdbx_description
1 polymer ?
#
loop_
_entity_poly.entity_id
_entity_poly.type
_entity_poly.pdbx_seq_one_letter_code
_entity_poly.pdbx_strand_id
1 'polypeptide(L)'
;MRITIVAALCAVGASRAVGVDSPILFARGAHVPEVVEQFAWRVIEERCAYQAYERRQRSFWAYDVGARTVDEGRAYSIKIVSDVAWKRTEPSAYIEMTIVADGRLRLVALASSFIDCRLSPMTSAVPRADAPVETTR
;
A
#
# COMPACT_ATOMS: atom_id res chain seq x y z
N MET A 1 34.29 51.92 8.37
CA MET A 1 33.01 51.40 7.84
C MET A 1 33.09 49.87 7.85
N ARG A 2 32.44 49.21 8.82
CA ARG A 2 32.50 47.75 9.03
C ARG A 2 31.20 47.14 8.47
N ILE A 3 31.31 46.28 7.47
CA ILE A 3 30.17 45.58 6.85
C ILE A 3 30.10 44.19 7.50
N THR A 4 29.19 44.01 8.44
CA THR A 4 28.88 42.72 9.05
C THR A 4 27.90 41.98 8.14
N ILE A 5 28.39 41.00 7.38
CA ILE A 5 27.55 40.13 6.57
C ILE A 5 26.89 39.11 7.51
N VAL A 6 25.59 39.31 7.78
CA VAL A 6 24.78 38.33 8.51
C VAL A 6 24.51 37.17 7.55
N ALA A 7 25.11 36.02 7.82
CA ALA A 7 24.81 34.78 7.13
C ALA A 7 23.37 34.36 7.46
N ALA A 8 22.44 34.66 6.57
CA ALA A 8 21.09 34.11 6.59
C ALA A 8 21.20 32.62 6.24
N LEU A 9 21.30 31.77 7.27
CA LEU A 9 21.06 30.34 7.16
C LEU A 9 19.59 30.17 6.78
N CYS A 10 19.32 29.94 5.50
CA CYS A 10 18.04 29.48 5.00
C CYS A 10 17.70 28.13 5.65
N ALA A 11 16.94 28.20 6.72
CA ALA A 11 16.32 27.05 7.34
C ALA A 11 15.01 26.71 6.61
N VAL A 12 14.86 25.42 6.32
CA VAL A 12 13.63 24.70 5.99
C VAL A 12 13.09 24.87 4.57
N GLY A 13 13.56 23.95 3.73
CA GLY A 13 12.76 23.33 2.69
C GLY A 13 13.21 21.87 2.58
N ALA A 14 12.95 21.07 3.62
CA ALA A 14 13.05 19.62 3.48
C ALA A 14 11.94 19.19 2.51
N SER A 15 12.19 19.34 1.21
CA SER A 15 11.50 18.61 0.18
C SER A 15 11.73 17.15 0.55
N ARG A 16 10.76 16.53 1.23
CA ARG A 16 10.78 15.10 1.47
C ARG A 16 11.02 14.47 0.12
N ALA A 17 12.17 13.81 0.03
CA ALA A 17 12.55 13.01 -1.12
C ALA A 17 11.34 12.16 -1.51
N VAL A 18 11.06 12.10 -2.81
CA VAL A 18 10.11 11.18 -3.42
C VAL A 18 10.21 9.85 -2.68
N GLY A 19 9.17 9.54 -1.89
CA GLY A 19 9.10 8.30 -1.13
C GLY A 19 9.05 7.16 -2.13
N VAL A 20 10.18 6.48 -2.29
CA VAL A 20 10.20 5.04 -2.56
C VAL A 20 9.44 4.43 -1.37
N ASP A 21 8.33 3.70 -1.53
CA ASP A 21 8.37 2.23 -1.57
C ASP A 21 6.95 1.62 -1.77
N SER A 22 6.02 2.30 -2.47
CA SER A 22 4.87 1.58 -3.06
C SER A 22 5.12 1.41 -4.55
N PRO A 23 5.36 0.17 -5.03
CA PRO A 23 5.44 -0.15 -6.46
C PRO A 23 4.14 0.15 -7.23
N ILE A 24 3.06 0.55 -6.54
CA ILE A 24 1.86 1.09 -7.16
C ILE A 24 2.06 2.58 -7.39
N LEU A 25 2.02 2.98 -8.66
CA LEU A 25 2.00 4.39 -9.05
C LEU A 25 0.59 4.95 -8.82
N PHE A 26 0.46 5.94 -7.95
CA PHE A 26 -0.78 6.70 -7.76
C PHE A 26 -0.76 7.99 -8.56
N ALA A 27 -1.89 8.39 -9.15
CA ALA A 27 -1.99 9.65 -9.87
C ALA A 27 -1.74 10.84 -8.93
N ARG A 28 -1.02 11.85 -9.43
CA ARG A 28 -0.73 13.08 -8.67
C ARG A 28 -2.07 13.79 -8.36
N GLY A 29 -2.46 13.80 -7.09
CA GLY A 29 -3.75 14.36 -6.65
C GLY A 29 -4.79 13.33 -6.22
N ALA A 30 -4.51 12.03 -6.33
CA ALA A 30 -5.30 11.02 -5.62
C ALA A 30 -5.22 11.32 -4.11
N HIS A 31 -6.34 11.61 -3.46
CA HIS A 31 -6.40 11.92 -2.02
C HIS A 31 -6.29 10.64 -1.17
N VAL A 32 -5.21 9.89 -1.35
CA VAL A 32 -4.90 8.66 -0.62
C VAL A 32 -3.74 8.94 0.33
N PRO A 33 -3.89 8.70 1.64
CA PRO A 33 -2.77 8.79 2.57
C PRO A 33 -1.71 7.74 2.26
N GLU A 34 -0.43 8.09 2.40
CA GLU A 34 0.72 7.21 2.17
C GLU A 34 0.59 5.85 2.89
N VAL A 35 0.07 5.85 4.12
CA VAL A 35 -0.14 4.61 4.90
C VAL A 35 -1.13 3.64 4.21
N VAL A 36 -2.11 4.17 3.47
CA VAL A 36 -3.07 3.37 2.70
C VAL A 36 -2.39 2.84 1.42
N GLU A 37 -1.53 3.62 0.78
CA GLU A 37 -0.75 3.20 -0.40
C GLU A 37 0.19 2.03 -0.06
N GLN A 38 0.90 2.13 1.05
CA GLN A 38 1.79 1.07 1.55
C GLN A 38 1.01 -0.19 1.95
N PHE A 39 -0.16 -0.03 2.58
CA PHE A 39 -1.02 -1.16 2.93
C PHE A 39 -1.59 -1.84 1.68
N ALA A 40 -2.00 -1.08 0.67
CA ALA A 40 -2.44 -1.60 -0.62
C ALA A 40 -1.34 -2.46 -1.26
N TRP A 41 -0.08 -2.00 -1.22
CA TRP A 41 1.04 -2.81 -1.70
C TRP A 41 1.21 -4.12 -0.93
N ARG A 42 1.18 -4.07 0.41
CA ARG A 42 1.29 -5.29 1.23
C ARG A 42 0.17 -6.29 0.94
N VAL A 43 -1.05 -5.82 0.69
CA VAL A 43 -2.17 -6.67 0.28
C VAL A 43 -1.83 -7.41 -1.03
N ILE A 44 -1.27 -6.72 -2.03
CA ILE A 44 -0.86 -7.35 -3.30
C ILE A 44 0.20 -8.42 -3.05
N GLU A 45 1.21 -8.16 -2.22
CA GLU A 45 2.30 -9.10 -1.95
C GLU A 45 1.84 -10.35 -1.21
N GLU A 46 0.99 -10.19 -0.19
CA GLU A 46 0.61 -11.28 0.71
C GLU A 46 -0.63 -12.04 0.23
N ARG A 47 -1.53 -11.37 -0.51
CA ARG A 47 -2.86 -11.90 -0.81
C ARG A 47 -3.04 -12.33 -2.24
N CYS A 48 -2.20 -11.87 -3.16
CA CYS A 48 -2.33 -12.21 -4.57
C CYS A 48 -1.23 -13.19 -5.01
N ALA A 49 -1.65 -14.34 -5.53
CA ALA A 49 -0.77 -15.41 -5.96
C ALA A 49 -0.17 -15.07 -7.33
N TYR A 50 1.14 -14.92 -7.32
CA TYR A 50 1.85 -14.23 -8.37
C TYR A 50 3.10 -15.00 -8.74
N GLN A 51 3.32 -15.22 -10.03
CA GLN A 51 4.49 -15.97 -10.46
C GLN A 51 5.78 -15.15 -10.28
N ALA A 52 6.89 -15.81 -9.95
CA ALA A 52 8.17 -15.15 -9.71
C ALA A 52 8.67 -14.31 -10.91
N TYR A 53 8.32 -14.71 -12.13
CA TYR A 53 8.60 -13.94 -13.34
C TYR A 53 7.79 -12.64 -13.38
N GLU A 54 6.47 -12.73 -13.20
CA GLU A 54 5.59 -11.56 -13.16
C GLU A 54 6.00 -10.61 -12.05
N ARG A 55 6.38 -11.11 -10.86
CA ARG A 55 6.83 -10.30 -9.72
C ARG A 55 7.95 -9.34 -10.07
N ARG A 56 8.84 -9.76 -10.96
CA ARG A 56 10.00 -8.96 -11.39
C ARG A 56 9.68 -7.96 -12.50
N GLN A 57 8.63 -8.19 -13.28
CA GLN A 57 8.29 -7.41 -14.48
C GLN A 57 7.16 -6.39 -14.24
N ARG A 58 6.77 -6.14 -12.99
CA ARG A 58 5.55 -5.37 -12.70
C ARG A 58 5.76 -3.87 -12.77
N SER A 59 4.85 -3.26 -13.51
CA SER A 59 4.42 -1.89 -13.28
C SER A 59 2.95 -1.93 -12.84
N PHE A 60 2.67 -1.35 -11.67
CA PHE A 60 1.31 -1.20 -11.17
C PHE A 60 0.91 0.27 -11.23
N TRP A 61 -0.29 0.52 -11.72
CA TRP A 61 -0.84 1.86 -11.76
C TRP A 61 -2.24 1.88 -11.17
N ALA A 62 -2.42 2.68 -10.12
CA ALA A 62 -3.74 2.98 -9.56
C ALA A 62 -4.46 3.96 -10.49
N TYR A 63 -5.20 3.41 -11.44
CA TYR A 63 -5.86 4.18 -12.51
C TYR A 63 -7.18 4.82 -12.05
N ASP A 64 -7.85 4.23 -11.07
CA ASP A 64 -9.09 4.73 -10.49
C ASP A 64 -9.02 4.60 -8.96
N VAL A 65 -9.27 5.71 -8.29
CA VAL A 65 -9.14 5.86 -6.85
C VAL A 65 -10.29 6.69 -6.32
N GLY A 66 -11.12 6.06 -5.50
CA GLY A 66 -12.23 6.70 -4.82
C GLY A 66 -12.01 6.73 -3.31
N ALA A 67 -12.52 7.77 -2.65
CA ALA A 67 -12.57 7.82 -1.20
C ALA A 67 -13.94 8.30 -0.73
N ARG A 68 -14.53 7.61 0.24
CA ARG A 68 -15.82 7.98 0.84
C ARG A 68 -15.76 7.87 2.36
N THR A 69 -16.46 8.77 3.05
CA THR A 69 -16.64 8.70 4.50
C THR A 69 -17.56 7.53 4.85
N VAL A 70 -17.25 6.83 5.93
CA VAL A 70 -18.07 5.77 6.55
C VAL A 70 -18.17 6.05 8.05
N ASP A 71 -19.08 5.39 8.75
CA ASP A 71 -19.44 5.73 10.15
C ASP A 71 -18.24 5.88 11.10
N GLU A 72 -17.23 5.01 10.97
CA GLU A 72 -16.06 4.99 11.84
C GLU A 72 -14.76 5.46 11.15
N GLY A 73 -14.83 6.04 9.94
CA GLY A 73 -13.62 6.47 9.25
C GLY A 73 -13.77 6.76 7.76
N ARG A 74 -12.79 6.30 6.96
CA ARG A 74 -12.76 6.54 5.52
C ARG A 74 -12.47 5.26 4.74
N ALA A 75 -13.30 4.97 3.75
CA ALA A 75 -13.11 3.85 2.84
C ALA A 75 -12.45 4.33 1.54
N TYR A 76 -11.37 3.66 1.16
CA TYR A 76 -10.61 3.90 -0.07
C TYR A 76 -10.85 2.74 -1.02
N SER A 77 -11.37 3.03 -2.20
CA SER A 77 -11.51 2.07 -3.30
C SER A 77 -10.38 2.32 -4.29
N ILE A 78 -9.56 1.30 -4.55
CA ILE A 78 -8.38 1.42 -5.39
C ILE A 78 -8.48 0.36 -6.47
N LYS A 79 -8.50 0.78 -7.73
CA LYS A 79 -8.40 -0.11 -8.88
C LYS A 79 -7.02 0.05 -9.52
N ILE A 80 -6.35 -1.07 -9.70
CA ILE A 80 -4.94 -1.14 -10.07
C ILE A 80 -4.84 -1.94 -11.36
N VAL A 81 -4.22 -1.35 -12.38
CA VAL A 81 -3.84 -2.04 -13.62
C VAL A 81 -2.42 -2.56 -13.49
N SER A 82 -2.19 -3.77 -14.00
CA SER A 82 -0.85 -4.36 -14.11
C SER A 82 -0.44 -4.44 -15.58
N ASP A 83 0.68 -3.81 -15.94
CA ASP A 83 1.16 -3.71 -17.34
C ASP A 83 1.95 -4.94 -17.82
N VAL A 84 1.72 -6.11 -17.20
CA VAL A 84 2.39 -7.34 -17.66
C VAL A 84 1.81 -7.71 -19.02
N ALA A 85 2.58 -7.42 -20.07
CA ALA A 85 2.24 -7.42 -21.49
C ALA A 85 1.67 -8.73 -22.10
N TRP A 86 1.44 -9.79 -21.31
CA TRP A 86 1.06 -11.11 -21.82
C TRP A 86 -0.42 -11.24 -22.23
N LYS A 87 -1.28 -10.28 -21.88
CA LYS A 87 -2.66 -10.17 -22.38
C LYS A 87 -3.01 -8.72 -22.73
N ARG A 88 -2.53 -8.26 -23.90
CA ARG A 88 -2.96 -7.00 -24.57
C ARG A 88 -4.44 -7.05 -24.98
N THR A 89 -5.34 -7.15 -24.01
CA THR A 89 -6.78 -7.06 -24.21
C THR A 89 -7.31 -6.06 -23.19
N GLU A 90 -7.79 -4.91 -23.64
CA GLU A 90 -8.42 -3.92 -22.77
C GLU A 90 -9.78 -4.42 -22.28
N PRO A 91 -10.06 -4.45 -20.96
CA PRO A 91 -9.14 -4.43 -19.82
C PRO A 91 -9.10 -5.82 -19.15
N SER A 92 -8.00 -6.56 -19.29
CA SER A 92 -7.97 -7.96 -18.83
C SER A 92 -7.21 -8.20 -17.52
N ALA A 93 -6.59 -7.17 -16.93
CA ALA A 93 -5.80 -7.35 -15.72
C ALA A 93 -5.94 -6.19 -14.72
N TYR A 94 -6.97 -6.25 -13.86
CA TYR A 94 -7.13 -5.34 -12.73
C TYR A 94 -7.16 -6.05 -11.38
N ILE A 95 -6.71 -5.34 -10.34
CA ILE A 95 -6.96 -5.66 -8.93
C ILE A 95 -7.81 -4.53 -8.38
N GLU A 96 -8.93 -4.87 -7.78
CA GLU A 96 -9.78 -3.93 -7.07
C GLU A 96 -9.73 -4.26 -5.59
N MET A 97 -9.53 -3.24 -4.76
CA MET A 97 -9.57 -3.40 -3.31
C MET A 97 -10.27 -2.25 -2.62
N THR A 98 -10.88 -2.55 -1.47
CA THR A 98 -11.42 -1.54 -0.57
C THR A 98 -10.74 -1.64 0.78
N ILE A 99 -10.14 -0.54 1.21
CA ILE A 99 -9.45 -0.40 2.49
C ILE A 99 -10.23 0.59 3.36
N VAL A 100 -10.59 0.18 4.57
CA VAL A 100 -11.17 1.08 5.57
C VAL A 100 -10.08 1.53 6.54
N ALA A 101 -10.00 2.84 6.76
CA ALA A 101 -9.16 3.47 7.77
C ALA A 101 -10.05 4.03 8.89
N ASP A 102 -10.16 3.30 10.00
CA ASP A 102 -11.05 3.55 11.16
C ASP A 102 -10.26 3.61 12.48
N GLY A 103 -9.05 4.18 12.44
CA GLY A 103 -8.05 4.06 13.51
C GLY A 103 -7.12 2.86 13.34
N ARG A 104 -7.47 1.93 12.45
CA ARG A 104 -6.60 0.88 11.90
C ARG A 104 -6.90 0.70 10.40
N LEU A 105 -6.00 0.02 9.68
CA LEU A 105 -6.23 -0.32 8.27
C LEU A 105 -6.81 -1.73 8.15
N ARG A 106 -7.92 -1.86 7.43
CA ARG A 106 -8.60 -3.14 7.19
C ARG A 106 -8.96 -3.30 5.72
N LEU A 107 -8.59 -4.44 5.16
CA LEU A 107 -9.05 -4.87 3.84
C LEU A 107 -10.47 -5.44 3.98
N VAL A 108 -11.44 -4.87 3.28
CA VAL A 108 -12.86 -5.32 3.33
C VAL A 108 -13.36 -5.88 2.00
N ALA A 109 -12.69 -5.56 0.89
CA ALA A 109 -12.94 -6.16 -0.42
C ALA A 109 -11.63 -6.28 -1.19
N LEU A 110 -11.47 -7.38 -1.93
CA LEU A 110 -10.34 -7.64 -2.81
C LEU A 110 -10.80 -8.60 -3.92
N ALA A 111 -10.63 -8.16 -5.16
CA ALA A 111 -10.96 -8.94 -6.35
C ALA A 111 -9.87 -8.72 -7.41
N SER A 112 -9.69 -9.70 -8.29
CA SER A 112 -8.82 -9.54 -9.45
C SER A 112 -9.35 -10.33 -10.65
N SER A 113 -9.10 -9.82 -11.85
CA SER A 113 -9.48 -10.45 -13.11
C SER A 113 -8.42 -11.39 -13.70
N PHE A 114 -7.21 -11.42 -13.14
CA PHE A 114 -6.05 -12.07 -13.78
C PHE A 114 -5.15 -12.89 -12.87
N ILE A 115 -5.30 -12.74 -11.55
CA ILE A 115 -4.51 -13.44 -10.53
C ILE A 115 -5.43 -13.85 -9.39
N ASP A 116 -5.10 -14.96 -8.73
CA ASP A 116 -5.87 -15.41 -7.58
C ASP A 116 -5.52 -14.55 -6.36
N CYS A 117 -6.47 -13.71 -5.92
CA CYS A 117 -6.35 -12.93 -4.70
C CYS A 117 -7.27 -13.47 -3.59
N ARG A 118 -6.78 -13.54 -2.35
CA ARG A 118 -7.54 -14.08 -1.21
C ARG A 118 -7.88 -12.99 -0.19
N LEU A 119 -9.17 -12.81 0.06
CA LEU A 119 -9.69 -12.16 1.26
C LEU A 119 -9.54 -13.12 2.44
N SER A 120 -8.36 -13.20 3.05
CA SER A 120 -8.22 -13.86 4.35
C SER A 120 -7.96 -12.82 5.44
N PRO A 121 -8.49 -12.98 6.65
CA PRO A 121 -8.13 -12.12 7.76
C PRO A 121 -6.64 -12.27 8.06
N MET A 122 -5.92 -11.15 8.17
CA MET A 122 -4.55 -11.14 8.68
C MET A 122 -4.69 -11.43 10.17
N THR A 123 -4.55 -12.70 10.57
CA THR A 123 -4.41 -13.01 11.99
C THR A 123 -3.02 -12.49 12.38
N SER A 124 -2.96 -11.36 13.07
CA SER A 124 -1.76 -10.98 13.82
C SER A 124 -1.41 -12.16 14.70
N ALA A 125 -0.36 -12.90 14.34
CA ALA A 125 0.19 -13.93 15.20
C ALA A 125 0.66 -13.24 16.48
N VAL A 126 -0.11 -13.36 17.55
CA VAL A 126 0.38 -13.17 18.92
C VAL A 126 1.37 -14.31 19.16
N PRO A 127 2.66 -14.05 19.40
CA PRO A 127 3.55 -15.08 19.90
C PRO A 127 3.01 -15.51 21.25
N ARG A 128 2.64 -16.79 21.36
CA ARG A 128 2.29 -17.42 22.64
C ARG A 128 3.58 -17.54 23.45
N ALA A 129 3.97 -16.48 24.15
CA ALA A 129 4.86 -16.61 25.29
C ALA A 129 4.02 -17.24 26.40
N ASP A 130 4.25 -18.51 26.69
CA ASP A 130 4.14 -19.09 28.04
C ASP A 130 4.38 -20.60 27.97
N ALA A 131 5.61 -20.99 28.28
CA ALA A 131 5.87 -22.20 29.04
C ALA A 131 7.24 -22.05 29.72
N PRO A 132 7.30 -21.71 31.03
CA PRO A 132 8.45 -22.07 31.83
C PRO A 132 8.31 -23.56 32.19
N VAL A 133 9.19 -24.41 31.64
CA VAL A 133 9.46 -25.70 32.26
C VAL A 133 10.56 -25.46 33.28
N GLU A 134 10.16 -25.31 34.54
CA GLU A 134 11.05 -25.42 35.67
C GLU A 134 10.52 -26.49 36.64
N THR A 135 11.48 -27.21 37.21
CA THR A 135 11.43 -28.01 38.45
C THR A 135 11.23 -29.52 38.31
N THR A 136 12.38 -30.19 38.27
CA THR A 136 12.88 -31.08 39.33
C THR A 136 11.88 -32.06 39.97
N ARG A 137 12.10 -33.35 39.71
CA ARG A 137 12.29 -34.39 40.74
C ARG A 137 12.88 -35.65 40.13
#